data_AF-A0A7J2JZ12-F1
#
_entry.id   AF-A0A7J2JZ12-F1
#
_cell.length_a   1.000
_cell.length_b   1.000
_cell.length_c   1.000
_cell.angle_alpha   90.00
_cell.angle_beta   90.00
_cell.angle_gamma   90.00
#
_symmetry.space_group_name_H-M   'P 1'
#
loop_
_entity.id
_entity.type
_entity.pdbx_description
1 polymer ?
#
loop_
_entity_poly.entity_id
_entity_poly.type
_entity_poly.pdbx_seq_one_letter_code
_entity_poly.pdbx_strand_id
1 'polypeptide(L)'
;MPVSWGEAFSAAGSIAAYAFLWYLVGSIVMGLGEAISRGAIPLPLHLSPLWLSLLGSVISALGFFIIVLGVMAAVVKVLAEIIGREVVERLRGRY
;
A
#
# COMPACT_ATOMS: atom_id res chain seq x y z
N MET A 1 -4.07 30.29 -5.44
CA MET A 1 -5.36 30.44 -4.71
C MET A 1 -5.37 29.37 -3.62
N PRO A 2 -6.00 29.56 -2.44
CA PRO A 2 -6.10 28.47 -1.47
C PRO A 2 -6.86 27.30 -2.12
N VAL A 3 -6.26 26.11 -2.11
CA VAL A 3 -6.88 24.87 -2.61
C VAL A 3 -8.25 24.73 -1.98
N SER A 4 -9.29 24.50 -2.78
CA SER A 4 -10.63 24.38 -2.23
C SER A 4 -10.70 23.14 -1.33
N TRP A 5 -11.43 23.22 -0.22
CA TRP A 5 -11.60 22.07 0.68
C TRP A 5 -12.15 20.84 -0.06
N GLY A 6 -12.96 21.03 -1.10
CA GLY A 6 -13.46 19.94 -1.96
C GLY A 6 -12.37 19.22 -2.75
N GLU A 7 -11.41 19.94 -3.32
CA GLU A 7 -10.28 19.34 -4.05
C GLU A 7 -9.33 18.58 -3.11
N ALA A 8 -9.07 19.15 -1.92
CA ALA A 8 -8.29 18.48 -0.89
C ALA A 8 -8.96 17.18 -0.42
N PHE A 9 -10.28 17.19 -0.21
CA PHE A 9 -11.04 16.00 0.16
C PHE A 9 -11.08 14.95 -0.96
N SER A 10 -11.23 15.36 -2.22
CA SER A 10 -11.22 14.43 -3.36
C SER A 10 -9.86 13.75 -3.54
N ALA A 11 -8.77 14.52 -3.41
CA ALA A 11 -7.41 14.00 -3.42
C ALA A 11 -7.17 13.03 -2.25
N ALA A 12 -7.57 13.41 -1.03
CA ALA A 12 -7.46 12.55 0.14
C ALA A 12 -8.28 11.26 0.00
N GLY A 13 -9.49 11.33 -0.55
CA GLY A 13 -10.33 10.17 -0.84
C GLY A 13 -9.68 9.20 -1.82
N SER A 14 -9.02 9.74 -2.86
CA SER A 14 -8.28 8.93 -3.83
C SER A 14 -7.08 8.23 -3.19
N ILE A 15 -6.29 8.95 -2.38
CA ILE A 15 -5.19 8.35 -1.60
C ILE A 15 -5.72 7.26 -0.68
N ALA A 16 -6.81 7.53 0.05
CA ALA A 16 -7.39 6.58 0.99
C ALA A 16 -7.87 5.31 0.29
N ALA A 17 -8.52 5.43 -0.88
CA ALA A 17 -8.97 4.28 -1.66
C ALA A 17 -7.80 3.42 -2.15
N TYR A 18 -6.75 4.05 -2.72
CA TYR A 18 -5.56 3.32 -3.15
C TYR A 18 -4.80 2.70 -1.98
N ALA A 19 -4.63 3.44 -0.89
CA ALA A 19 -4.01 2.92 0.33
C ALA A 19 -4.79 1.72 0.87
N PHE A 20 -6.13 1.79 0.89
CA PHE A 20 -6.99 0.69 1.33
C PHE A 20 -6.78 -0.57 0.49
N LEU A 21 -6.66 -0.46 -0.84
CA LEU A 21 -6.39 -1.61 -1.71
C LEU A 21 -5.04 -2.26 -1.37
N TRP A 22 -3.99 -1.47 -1.16
CA TRP A 22 -2.69 -2.00 -0.77
C TRP A 22 -2.69 -2.61 0.63
N TYR A 23 -3.42 -2.01 1.57
CA TYR A 23 -3.66 -2.59 2.89
C TYR A 23 -4.38 -3.94 2.79
N LEU A 24 -5.40 -4.05 1.95
CA LEU A 24 -6.14 -5.29 1.76
C LEU A 24 -5.24 -6.39 1.20
N VAL A 25 -4.53 -6.13 0.11
CA VAL A 25 -3.63 -7.11 -0.52
C VAL A 25 -2.51 -7.50 0.44
N GLY A 26 -1.85 -6.52 1.07
CA GLY A 26 -0.78 -6.77 2.02
C GLY A 26 -1.23 -7.54 3.26
N SER A 27 -2.41 -7.23 3.80
CA SER A 27 -2.98 -7.95 4.95
C SER A 27 -3.32 -9.40 4.63
N ILE A 28 -3.78 -9.70 3.42
CA ILE A 28 -4.01 -11.08 2.96
C ILE A 28 -2.68 -11.85 2.94
N VAL A 29 -1.62 -11.24 2.37
CA VAL A 29 -0.28 -11.85 2.34
C VAL A 29 0.29 -12.01 3.76
N MET A 30 0.12 -11.02 4.62
CA MET A 30 0.52 -11.09 6.02
C MET A 30 -0.18 -12.22 6.78
N GLY A 31 -1.50 -12.31 6.62
CA GLY A 31 -2.32 -13.36 7.24
C GLY A 31 -1.96 -14.76 6.72
N LEU A 32 -1.57 -14.88 5.44
CA LEU A 32 -1.04 -16.14 4.90
C LEU A 32 0.27 -16.54 5.59
N GLY A 33 1.19 -15.60 5.76
CA GLY A 33 2.45 -15.84 6.48
C GLY A 33 2.21 -16.26 7.92
N GLU A 34 1.25 -15.61 8.60
CA GLU A 34 0.86 -15.98 9.96
C GLU A 34 0.26 -17.38 10.01
N ALA A 35 -0.66 -17.72 9.09
CA ALA A 35 -1.27 -19.04 9.02
C ALA A 35 -0.23 -20.15 8.77
N ILE A 36 0.78 -19.88 7.94
CA ILE A 36 1.92 -20.79 7.71
C ILE A 36 2.75 -20.95 8.99
N SER A 37 3.06 -19.86 9.69
CA SER A 37 3.87 -19.89 10.92
C SER A 37 3.20 -20.72 12.03
N ARG A 38 1.86 -20.72 12.07
CA ARG A 38 1.05 -21.50 13.02
C ARG A 38 0.80 -22.94 12.58
N GLY A 39 1.28 -23.33 11.39
CA GLY A 39 0.99 -24.66 10.82
C GLY A 39 -0.48 -24.88 10.47
N ALA A 40 -1.27 -23.80 10.30
CA ALA A 40 -2.68 -23.88 9.96
C ALA A 40 -2.91 -24.27 8.49
N ILE A 41 -1.85 -24.20 7.66
CA ILE A 41 -1.89 -24.59 6.25
C ILE A 41 -1.08 -25.88 6.09
N PRO A 42 -1.68 -26.97 5.60
CA PRO A 42 -0.96 -28.20 5.31
C PRO A 42 -0.04 -27.95 4.10
N LEU A 43 1.27 -27.86 4.38
CA LEU A 43 2.28 -27.73 3.33
C LEU A 43 2.72 -29.13 2.85
N PRO A 44 3.01 -29.30 1.55
CA PRO A 44 3.46 -30.58 1.00
C PRO A 44 4.84 -31.00 1.50
N LEU A 45 5.54 -30.13 2.23
CA LEU A 45 6.82 -30.38 2.86
C LEU A 45 6.64 -30.56 4.37
N HIS A 46 7.16 -31.65 4.93
CA HIS A 46 7.24 -31.85 6.37
C HIS A 46 8.36 -30.98 6.94
N LEU A 47 8.07 -29.69 7.10
CA LEU A 47 8.99 -28.72 7.67
C LEU A 47 8.92 -28.77 9.19
N SER A 48 10.08 -28.68 9.86
CA SER A 48 10.13 -28.51 11.30
C SER A 48 9.46 -27.17 11.72
N PRO A 49 8.96 -27.04 12.96
CA PRO A 49 8.32 -25.81 13.44
C PRO A 49 9.17 -24.55 13.26
N LEU A 50 10.50 -24.66 13.40
CA LEU A 50 11.42 -23.54 13.18
C LEU A 50 11.37 -23.04 11.73
N TRP A 51 11.37 -23.96 10.76
CA TRP A 51 11.31 -23.64 9.33
C TRP A 51 9.95 -23.05 8.93
N LEU A 52 8.86 -23.54 9.52
CA LEU A 52 7.52 -22.95 9.33
C LEU A 52 7.46 -21.51 9.86
N SER A 53 8.02 -21.27 11.05
CA SER A 53 8.09 -19.94 11.65
C SER A 53 8.92 -18.97 10.78
N LEU A 54 10.08 -19.41 10.30
CA LEU A 54 10.92 -18.62 9.40
C LEU A 54 10.21 -18.30 8.08
N LEU A 55 9.63 -19.31 7.42
CA LEU A 55 8.90 -19.11 6.17
C LEU A 55 7.71 -18.16 6.35
N GLY A 56 6.92 -18.37 7.40
CA GLY A 56 5.79 -17.52 7.73
C GLY A 56 6.22 -16.07 7.99
N SER A 57 7.31 -15.87 8.73
CA SER A 57 7.87 -14.53 9.01
C SER A 57 8.32 -13.82 7.73
N VAL A 58 8.95 -14.54 6.79
CA VAL A 58 9.35 -13.98 5.49
C VAL A 58 8.13 -13.56 4.67
N ILE A 59 7.11 -14.41 4.59
CA ILE A 59 5.88 -14.11 3.86
C ILE A 59 5.14 -12.92 4.51
N SER A 60 5.07 -12.87 5.83
CA SER A 60 4.47 -11.73 6.54
C SER A 60 5.27 -10.44 6.32
N ALA A 61 6.60 -10.50 6.30
CA ALA A 61 7.43 -9.34 5.98
C ALA A 61 7.17 -8.84 4.54
N LEU A 62 7.00 -9.74 3.57
CA LEU A 62 6.62 -9.36 2.20
C LEU A 62 5.28 -8.64 2.17
N GLY A 63 4.27 -9.13 2.91
CA GLY A 63 2.99 -8.45 3.05
C GLY A 63 3.13 -7.04 3.61
N PHE A 64 3.96 -6.85 4.65
CA PHE A 64 4.27 -5.54 5.19
C PHE A 64 4.92 -4.60 4.14
N PHE A 65 5.91 -5.08 3.39
CA PHE A 65 6.54 -4.28 2.33
C PHE A 65 5.57 -3.89 1.23
N ILE A 66 4.63 -4.77 0.86
CA ILE A 66 3.56 -4.44 -0.11
C ILE A 66 2.71 -3.27 0.39
N ILE A 67 2.32 -3.27 1.68
CA ILE A 67 1.56 -2.16 2.27
C ILE A 67 2.38 -0.87 2.20
N VAL A 68 3.61 -0.88 2.73
CA VAL A 68 4.46 0.31 2.80
C VAL A 68 4.72 0.89 1.42
N LEU A 69 5.18 0.07 0.48
CA LEU A 69 5.52 0.51 -0.87
C LEU A 69 4.27 0.96 -1.64
N GLY A 70 3.15 0.23 -1.51
CA GLY A 70 1.90 0.57 -2.17
C GLY A 70 1.31 1.89 -1.69
N VAL A 71 1.30 2.12 -0.37
CA VAL A 71 0.85 3.39 0.22
C VAL A 71 1.77 4.55 -0.18
N MET A 72 3.10 4.35 -0.14
CA MET A 72 4.05 5.38 -0.59
C MET A 72 3.86 5.72 -2.07
N ALA A 73 3.66 4.72 -2.93
CA ALA A 73 3.37 4.93 -4.34
C ALA A 73 2.08 5.73 -4.54
N ALA A 74 1.02 5.44 -3.78
CA ALA A 74 -0.24 6.17 -3.83
C ALA A 74 -0.06 7.64 -3.43
N VAL A 75 0.67 7.90 -2.35
CA VAL A 75 0.96 9.27 -1.88
C VAL A 75 1.79 10.04 -2.92
N VAL A 76 2.89 9.46 -3.40
CA VAL A 76 3.77 10.09 -4.40
C VAL A 76 2.99 10.41 -5.68
N LYS A 77 2.16 9.47 -6.14
CA LYS A 77 1.35 9.66 -7.36
C LYS A 77 0.37 10.82 -7.22
N VAL A 78 -0.38 10.88 -6.12
CA VAL A 78 -1.37 11.95 -5.92
C VAL A 78 -0.67 13.31 -5.72
N LEU A 79 0.43 13.37 -4.97
CA LEU A 79 1.22 14.59 -4.84
C LEU A 79 1.76 15.08 -6.20
N ALA A 80 2.31 14.18 -7.03
CA ALA A 80 2.80 14.51 -8.35
C ALA A 80 1.69 15.06 -9.27
N GLU A 81 0.48 14.51 -9.19
CA GLU A 81 -0.67 14.98 -9.96
C GLU A 81 -1.20 16.34 -9.49
N ILE A 82 -1.18 16.62 -8.18
CA ILE A 82 -1.55 17.93 -7.64
C ILE A 82 -0.52 18.98 -8.07
N ILE A 83 0.77 18.70 -7.89
CA ILE A 83 1.86 19.62 -8.29
C ILE A 83 1.80 19.86 -9.80
N GLY A 84 1.61 18.81 -10.61
CA GLY A 84 1.48 18.93 -12.06
C GLY A 84 0.33 19.82 -12.49
N ARG A 85 -0.85 19.69 -11.86
CA ARG A 85 -2.00 20.57 -12.12
C ARG A 85 -1.71 22.03 -11.76
N GLU A 86 -1.15 22.27 -10.58
CA GLU A 86 -0.80 23.61 -10.11
C GLU A 86 0.21 24.31 -11.05
N VAL A 87 1.21 23.57 -11.54
CA VAL A 87 2.21 24.09 -12.50
C VAL A 87 1.54 24.46 -13.83
N VAL A 88 0.66 23.61 -14.36
CA VAL A 88 -0.04 23.87 -15.64
C VAL A 88 -0.96 25.09 -15.53
N GLU A 89 -1.69 25.24 -14.42
CA GLU A 89 -2.56 26.40 -14.20
C GLU A 89 -1.78 27.70 -14.12
N ARG A 90 -0.64 27.72 -13.42
CA ARG A 90 0.24 28.90 -13.34
C ARG A 90 0.85 29.28 -14.69
N LEU A 91 1.14 28.29 -15.54
CA LEU A 91 1.63 28.54 -16.90
C LEU A 91 0.51 29.09 -17.79
N ARG A 92 -0.71 28.58 -17.68
CA ARG A 92 -1.87 29.07 -18.45
C ARG A 92 -2.31 30.48 -18.04
N GLY A 93 -2.29 30.82 -16.76
CA GLY A 93 -2.64 32.17 -16.29
C GLY A 93 -1.60 33.26 -16.57
N ARG A 94 -0.47 32.91 -17.21
CA ARG A 94 0.58 33.85 -17.65
C ARG A 94 0.49 34.23 -19.13
N TYR A 95 -0.41 33.62 -19.89
CA TYR A 95 -0.73 33.96 -21.28
C TYR A 95 -2.17 34.46 -21.38
#